data_AF-A0A2V7RSE3-F1
#
_entry.id   AF-A0A2V7RSE3-F1
#
_cell.length_a   1.000
_cell.length_b   1.000
_cell.length_c   1.000
_cell.angle_alpha   90.00
_cell.angle_beta   90.00
_cell.angle_gamma   90.00
#
_symmetry.space_group_name_H-M   'P 1'
#
loop_
_entity.id
_entity.type
_entity.pdbx_description
1 polymer ?
#
loop_
_entity_poly.entity_id
_entity_poly.type
_entity_poly.pdbx_seq_one_letter_code
_entity_poly.pdbx_strand_id
1 'polypeptide(L)'
;MRVYLRTFGCRANHYDTETARAMIERAGHAIVTDAAEADIAVFNSCAVTAEAEADLRQAVRRAARSRAGLRSVIMGCASALPDRHDALSLRGLPSVEQLVAGADLTALAAALSLPRDASVVRAAAQTGVRALLRVQDGCDEHCTFCATTLARGNNRSRPADEIVTEACALAEHHEEIVITGIHIGSYGLDAGSSLGELIERLVRDVPRVRFRLSSLEATEVDERLLALLVEEPARVAPHLHAPLQSGSDVVLKRMGRHWYTADRYARVVERLASRRSVFGLGADIIVGFPGESEADHGRTVELVERLPFTYLHVFPFSLRP
;
A
#
# COMPACT_ATOMS: atom_id res chain seq x y z
N MET A 1 -4.65 -19.41 21.28
CA MET A 1 -3.80 -19.99 20.20
C MET A 1 -2.66 -19.03 19.91
N ARG A 2 -1.53 -19.54 19.41
CA ARG A 2 -0.36 -18.77 18.99
C ARG A 2 -0.43 -18.55 17.48
N VAL A 3 -0.42 -17.30 17.04
CA VAL A 3 -0.55 -16.95 15.62
C VAL A 3 0.74 -16.29 15.13
N TYR A 4 1.29 -16.77 14.03
CA TYR A 4 2.39 -16.11 13.33
C TYR A 4 1.84 -15.23 12.21
N LEU A 5 2.26 -13.97 12.13
CA LEU A 5 1.86 -13.04 11.07
C LEU A 5 3.08 -12.69 10.22
N ARG A 6 2.95 -12.76 8.90
CA ARG A 6 3.98 -12.26 7.98
C ARG A 6 3.35 -11.52 6.80
N THR A 7 3.79 -10.29 6.60
CA THR A 7 3.31 -9.42 5.53
C THR A 7 4.28 -9.37 4.37
N PHE A 8 3.74 -9.30 3.16
CA PHE A 8 4.44 -8.98 1.92
C PHE A 8 3.72 -7.84 1.23
N GLY A 9 4.47 -6.96 0.56
CA GLY A 9 3.91 -5.90 -0.26
C GLY A 9 3.99 -4.52 0.36
N CYS A 10 2.92 -3.75 0.19
CA CYS A 10 2.92 -2.31 0.42
C CYS A 10 2.45 -1.93 1.83
N ARG A 11 2.48 -0.62 2.13
CA ARG A 11 1.98 -0.07 3.41
C ARG A 11 0.51 -0.42 3.67
N ALA A 12 -0.33 -0.55 2.64
CA ALA A 12 -1.70 -1.02 2.82
C ALA A 12 -1.75 -2.47 3.33
N ASN A 13 -0.90 -3.38 2.82
CA ASN A 13 -0.79 -4.73 3.35
C ASN A 13 -0.32 -4.73 4.81
N HIS A 14 0.63 -3.86 5.18
CA HIS A 14 1.07 -3.74 6.58
C HIS A 14 -0.07 -3.28 7.49
N TYR A 15 -0.84 -2.27 7.08
CA TYR A 15 -2.03 -1.83 7.81
C TYR A 15 -3.06 -2.97 7.97
N ASP A 16 -3.31 -3.75 6.92
CA ASP A 16 -4.23 -4.89 6.97
C ASP A 16 -3.75 -5.94 7.98
N THR A 17 -2.45 -6.20 8.05
CA THR A 17 -1.86 -7.12 9.04
C THR A 17 -1.97 -6.59 10.46
N GLU A 18 -1.78 -5.29 10.70
CA GLU A 18 -1.97 -4.69 12.03
C GLU A 18 -3.44 -4.73 12.45
N THR A 19 -4.37 -4.62 11.50
CA THR A 19 -5.80 -4.78 11.81
C THR A 19 -6.13 -6.24 12.15
N ALA A 20 -5.55 -7.21 11.42
CA ALA A 20 -5.68 -8.62 11.73
C ALA A 20 -5.06 -8.98 13.09
N ARG A 21 -3.88 -8.43 13.43
CA ARG A 21 -3.21 -8.54 14.73
C ARG A 21 -4.16 -8.11 15.85
N ALA A 22 -4.70 -6.90 15.77
CA ALA A 22 -5.58 -6.34 16.79
C ALA A 22 -6.84 -7.19 16.98
N MET A 23 -7.42 -7.73 15.89
CA MET A 23 -8.54 -8.68 15.95
C MET A 23 -8.17 -9.96 16.71
N ILE A 24 -7.02 -10.56 16.39
CA ILE A 24 -6.53 -11.80 16.99
C ILE A 24 -6.25 -11.61 18.49
N GLU A 25 -5.57 -10.52 18.85
CA GLU A 25 -5.25 -10.18 20.24
C GLU A 25 -6.51 -9.89 21.06
N ARG A 26 -7.48 -9.16 20.49
CA ARG A 26 -8.77 -8.89 21.16
C ARG A 26 -9.57 -10.17 21.44
N ALA A 27 -9.43 -11.18 20.59
CA ALA A 27 -10.03 -12.49 20.81
C ALA A 27 -9.27 -13.35 21.86
N GLY A 28 -8.21 -12.81 22.49
CA GLY A 28 -7.46 -13.49 23.55
C GLY A 28 -6.36 -14.43 23.05
N HIS A 29 -5.94 -14.29 21.78
CA HIS A 29 -4.88 -15.08 21.18
C HIS A 29 -3.55 -14.31 21.19
N ALA A 30 -2.44 -15.04 21.14
CA ALA A 30 -1.10 -14.45 21.23
C ALA A 30 -0.43 -14.41 19.86
N ILE A 31 0.23 -13.30 19.53
CA ILE A 31 1.10 -13.25 18.34
C ILE A 31 2.51 -13.70 18.69
N VAL A 32 3.07 -14.58 17.87
CA VAL A 32 4.45 -15.06 18.01
C VAL A 32 5.33 -14.55 16.86
N THR A 33 6.63 -14.40 17.13
CA THR A 33 7.61 -13.94 16.14
C THR A 33 8.23 -15.09 15.33
N ASP A 34 8.13 -16.33 15.82
CA ASP A 34 8.63 -17.53 15.14
C ASP A 34 7.46 -18.41 14.69
N ALA A 35 7.48 -18.84 13.42
CA ALA A 35 6.51 -19.76 12.86
C ALA A 35 6.59 -21.16 13.51
N ALA A 36 7.75 -21.58 14.05
CA ALA A 36 7.90 -22.84 14.76
C ALA A 36 7.04 -22.91 16.04
N GLU A 37 6.72 -21.75 16.61
CA GLU A 37 5.94 -21.60 17.84
C GLU A 37 4.43 -21.47 17.59
N ALA A 38 4.02 -21.29 16.34
CA ALA A 38 2.65 -20.98 15.99
C ALA A 38 1.77 -22.24 15.86
N ASP A 39 0.51 -22.12 16.26
CA ASP A 39 -0.53 -23.09 15.93
C ASP A 39 -1.03 -22.86 14.49
N ILE A 40 -1.05 -21.59 14.07
CA ILE A 40 -1.48 -21.17 12.74
C ILE A 40 -0.66 -19.96 12.26
N ALA A 41 -0.31 -19.93 10.98
CA ALA A 41 0.36 -18.83 10.32
C ALA A 41 -0.59 -18.09 9.38
N VAL A 42 -0.57 -16.75 9.41
CA VAL A 42 -1.28 -15.90 8.45
C VAL A 42 -0.24 -15.14 7.63
N PHE A 43 -0.28 -15.37 6.32
CA PHE A 43 0.56 -14.67 5.36
C PHE A 43 -0.28 -13.64 4.60
N ASN A 44 0.06 -12.36 4.68
CA ASN A 44 -0.61 -11.31 3.93
C ASN A 44 0.15 -11.04 2.63
N SER A 45 -0.47 -11.40 1.51
CA SER A 45 0.13 -11.45 0.19
C SER A 45 0.02 -10.13 -0.59
N CYS A 46 1.03 -9.89 -1.42
CA CYS A 46 1.02 -8.87 -2.45
C CYS A 46 0.82 -9.53 -3.83
N ALA A 47 0.15 -8.83 -4.74
CA ALA A 47 -0.04 -9.26 -6.13
C ALA A 47 0.62 -8.31 -7.14
N VAL A 48 1.41 -7.34 -6.67
CA VAL A 48 1.97 -6.29 -7.53
C VAL A 48 3.22 -6.77 -8.25
N THR A 49 4.09 -7.53 -7.58
CA THR A 49 5.35 -8.03 -8.16
C THR A 49 5.44 -9.55 -8.07
N ALA A 50 6.03 -10.19 -9.09
CA ALA A 50 6.33 -11.62 -9.05
C ALA A 50 7.30 -11.99 -7.93
N GLU A 51 8.18 -11.06 -7.55
CA GLU A 51 9.16 -11.26 -6.47
C GLU A 51 8.46 -11.35 -5.10
N ALA A 52 7.49 -10.48 -4.83
CA ALA A 52 6.70 -10.57 -3.59
C ALA A 52 5.91 -11.89 -3.50
N GLU A 53 5.40 -12.41 -4.62
CA GLU A 53 4.79 -13.74 -4.66
C GLU A 53 5.79 -14.87 -4.45
N ALA A 54 7.00 -14.76 -5.01
CA ALA A 54 8.06 -15.74 -4.82
C ALA A 54 8.47 -15.81 -3.34
N ASP A 55 8.65 -14.65 -2.70
CA ASP A 55 8.97 -14.52 -1.28
C ASP A 55 7.88 -15.11 -0.38
N LEU A 56 6.61 -14.83 -0.69
CA LEU A 56 5.46 -15.44 -0.03
C LEU A 56 5.56 -16.97 -0.06
N ARG A 57 5.73 -17.54 -1.26
CA ARG A 57 5.79 -19.00 -1.44
C ARG A 57 6.97 -19.61 -0.69
N GLN A 58 8.12 -18.93 -0.71
CA GLN A 58 9.31 -19.38 0.00
C GLN A 58 9.07 -19.38 1.52
N ALA A 59 8.42 -18.34 2.03
CA ALA A 59 8.09 -18.21 3.45
C ALA A 59 7.09 -19.27 3.92
N VAL A 60 6.01 -19.50 3.15
CA VAL A 60 5.01 -20.54 3.47
C VAL A 60 5.68 -21.92 3.53
N ARG A 61 6.50 -22.27 2.53
CA ARG A 61 7.25 -23.55 2.52
C ARG A 61 8.23 -23.66 3.69
N ARG A 62 8.86 -22.56 4.09
CA ARG A 62 9.78 -22.54 5.24
C ARG A 62 9.04 -22.77 6.54
N ALA A 63 7.91 -22.09 6.75
CA ALA A 63 7.06 -22.25 7.93
C ALA A 63 6.47 -23.66 8.03
N ALA A 64 6.00 -24.23 6.91
CA ALA A 64 5.51 -25.60 6.90
C ALA A 64 6.58 -26.64 7.30
N ARG A 65 7.87 -26.35 7.08
CA ARG A 65 8.99 -27.19 7.52
C ARG A 65 9.41 -26.95 8.97
N SER A 66 9.13 -25.77 9.54
CA SER A 66 9.58 -25.45 10.90
C SER A 66 8.74 -26.14 11.97
N ARG A 67 7.50 -26.53 11.66
CA ARG A 67 6.61 -27.25 12.58
C ARG A 67 5.69 -28.20 11.83
N ALA A 68 5.76 -29.49 12.17
CA ALA A 68 4.80 -30.47 11.67
C ALA A 68 3.39 -30.13 12.17
N GLY A 69 2.40 -30.15 11.26
CA GLY A 69 1.01 -29.81 11.60
C GLY A 69 0.73 -28.30 11.72
N LEU A 70 1.68 -27.42 11.36
CA LEU A 70 1.37 -26.00 11.19
C LEU A 70 0.27 -25.83 10.15
N ARG A 71 -0.72 -25.00 10.47
CA ARG A 71 -1.80 -24.59 9.57
C ARG A 71 -1.49 -23.20 9.03
N SER A 72 -1.85 -22.91 7.79
CA SER A 72 -1.59 -21.61 7.16
C SER A 72 -2.83 -21.06 6.48
N VAL A 73 -3.04 -19.76 6.64
CA VAL A 73 -4.02 -18.95 5.89
C VAL A 73 -3.25 -17.93 5.08
N ILE A 74 -3.58 -17.79 3.80
CA ILE A 74 -3.04 -16.69 2.97
C ILE A 74 -4.15 -15.68 2.73
N MET A 75 -3.96 -14.47 3.22
CA MET A 75 -4.82 -13.33 2.95
C MET A 75 -4.17 -12.37 1.96
N GLY A 76 -4.84 -11.28 1.57
CA GLY A 76 -4.25 -10.18 0.81
C GLY A 76 -4.53 -10.23 -0.69
N CYS A 77 -3.78 -9.43 -1.45
CA CYS A 77 -4.10 -9.14 -2.85
C CYS A 77 -3.98 -10.38 -3.75
N ALA A 78 -2.98 -11.24 -3.54
CA ALA A 78 -2.79 -12.41 -4.41
C ALA A 78 -3.91 -13.44 -4.21
N SER A 79 -4.44 -13.54 -2.99
CA SER A 79 -5.57 -14.40 -2.66
C SER A 79 -6.92 -13.90 -3.21
N ALA A 80 -7.00 -12.65 -3.66
CA ALA A 80 -8.18 -12.09 -4.31
C ALA A 80 -8.21 -12.32 -5.84
N LEU A 81 -7.06 -12.66 -6.44
CA LEU A 81 -6.98 -13.01 -7.85
C LEU A 81 -7.40 -14.48 -8.06
N PRO A 82 -7.86 -14.85 -9.28
CA PRO A 82 -8.07 -16.24 -9.63
C PRO A 82 -6.84 -17.08 -9.30
N ASP A 83 -7.01 -18.13 -8.50
CA ASP A 83 -5.89 -19.02 -8.18
C ASP A 83 -5.43 -19.73 -9.45
N ARG A 84 -4.12 -19.97 -9.53
CA ARG A 84 -3.55 -20.68 -10.66
C ARG A 84 -3.84 -22.18 -10.51
N HIS A 85 -4.03 -22.86 -11.64
CA HIS A 85 -4.24 -24.31 -11.68
C HIS A 85 -2.94 -25.11 -11.83
N ASP A 86 -1.78 -24.45 -11.72
CA ASP A 86 -0.45 -25.02 -11.95
C ASP A 86 0.37 -25.12 -10.64
N ALA A 87 1.67 -25.38 -10.77
CA ALA A 87 2.62 -25.42 -9.64
C ALA A 87 2.73 -24.07 -8.88
N LEU A 88 2.14 -23.01 -9.42
CA LEU A 88 2.02 -21.70 -8.80
C LEU A 88 0.64 -21.49 -8.16
N SER A 89 -0.18 -22.54 -7.94
CA SER A 89 -1.34 -22.44 -7.06
C SER A 89 -0.93 -22.00 -5.65
N LEU A 90 -1.65 -21.05 -5.06
CA LEU A 90 -1.50 -20.70 -3.64
C LEU A 90 -2.16 -21.76 -2.75
N ARG A 91 -3.28 -22.36 -3.18
CA ARG A 91 -3.93 -23.48 -2.45
C ARG A 91 -3.07 -24.74 -2.42
N GLY A 92 -2.27 -24.96 -3.45
CA GLY A 92 -1.34 -26.10 -3.54
C GLY A 92 -0.09 -25.98 -2.65
N LEU A 93 0.12 -24.86 -1.95
CA LEU A 93 1.26 -24.70 -1.05
C LEU A 93 1.09 -25.55 0.22
N PRO A 94 2.19 -26.10 0.78
CA PRO A 94 2.10 -26.92 1.98
C PRO A 94 1.55 -26.10 3.16
N SER A 95 0.82 -26.76 4.06
CA SER A 95 0.11 -26.18 5.22
C SER A 95 -1.04 -25.21 4.91
N VAL A 96 -1.23 -24.76 3.67
CA VAL A 96 -2.29 -23.80 3.34
C VAL A 96 -3.65 -24.48 3.36
N GLU A 97 -4.52 -24.00 4.25
CA GLU A 97 -5.89 -24.52 4.37
C GLU A 97 -6.91 -23.60 3.70
N GLN A 98 -6.68 -22.28 3.76
CA GLN A 98 -7.65 -21.30 3.29
C GLN A 98 -6.97 -20.10 2.64
N LEU A 99 -7.65 -19.54 1.64
CA LEU A 99 -7.33 -18.25 1.04
C LEU A 99 -8.42 -17.25 1.43
N VAL A 100 -8.02 -16.07 1.89
CA VAL A 100 -8.90 -14.96 2.22
C VAL A 100 -8.63 -13.83 1.23
N ALA A 101 -9.64 -13.43 0.46
CA ALA A 101 -9.48 -12.37 -0.52
C ALA A 101 -9.25 -11.01 0.16
N GLY A 102 -8.18 -10.32 -0.21
CA GLY A 102 -7.90 -8.96 0.25
C GLY A 102 -7.74 -8.89 1.78
N ALA A 103 -8.39 -7.87 2.37
CA ALA A 103 -8.35 -7.60 3.81
C ALA A 103 -9.70 -7.89 4.50
N ASP A 104 -10.40 -8.93 4.07
CA ASP A 104 -11.68 -9.33 4.70
C ASP A 104 -11.43 -9.96 6.07
N LEU A 105 -11.56 -9.14 7.12
CA LEU A 105 -11.41 -9.55 8.51
C LEU A 105 -12.48 -10.54 8.95
N THR A 106 -13.69 -10.50 8.36
CA THR A 106 -14.76 -11.42 8.73
C THR A 106 -14.45 -12.82 8.19
N ALA A 107 -14.00 -12.90 6.94
CA ALA A 107 -13.51 -14.16 6.37
C ALA A 107 -12.26 -14.67 7.09
N LEU A 108 -11.33 -13.78 7.46
CA LEU A 108 -10.16 -14.16 8.25
C LEU A 108 -10.55 -14.66 9.65
N ALA A 109 -11.45 -13.98 10.36
CA ALA A 109 -11.97 -14.44 11.65
C ALA A 109 -12.59 -15.85 11.52
N ALA A 110 -13.39 -16.09 10.48
CA ALA A 110 -13.96 -17.41 10.21
C ALA A 110 -12.87 -18.46 9.94
N ALA A 111 -11.86 -18.13 9.11
CA ALA A 111 -10.73 -19.02 8.81
C ALA A 111 -9.92 -19.39 10.06
N LEU A 112 -9.80 -18.44 11.00
CA LEU A 112 -9.12 -18.61 12.28
C LEU A 112 -10.03 -19.15 13.40
N SER A 113 -11.31 -19.41 13.11
CA SER A 113 -12.31 -19.83 14.10
C SER A 113 -12.46 -18.86 15.29
N LEU A 114 -12.38 -17.56 15.01
CA LEU A 114 -12.56 -16.47 15.98
C LEU A 114 -14.04 -16.03 16.03
N PRO A 115 -14.48 -15.44 17.16
CA PRO A 115 -15.79 -14.81 17.27
C PRO A 115 -16.01 -13.73 16.19
N ARG A 116 -17.21 -13.67 15.60
CA ARG A 116 -17.50 -12.70 14.52
C ARG A 116 -17.46 -11.24 14.98
N ASP A 117 -17.84 -10.98 16.22
CA ASP A 117 -17.78 -9.64 16.81
C ASP A 117 -16.34 -9.11 16.87
N ALA A 118 -15.33 -9.99 16.97
CA ALA A 118 -13.91 -9.65 16.94
C ALA A 118 -13.46 -8.94 15.65
N SER A 119 -14.18 -9.05 14.52
CA SER A 119 -13.78 -8.43 13.25
C SER A 119 -13.99 -6.91 13.21
N VAL A 120 -14.77 -6.35 14.15
CA VAL A 120 -14.99 -4.90 14.28
C VAL A 120 -13.87 -4.29 15.13
N VAL A 121 -12.66 -4.26 14.56
CA VAL A 121 -11.45 -3.72 15.20
C VAL A 121 -10.70 -2.84 14.21
N ARG A 122 -10.02 -1.81 14.75
CA ARG A 122 -9.11 -0.95 14.00
C ARG A 122 -7.68 -1.19 14.45
N ALA A 123 -6.72 -0.87 13.57
CA ALA A 123 -5.29 -0.94 13.87
C ALA A 123 -4.83 0.23 14.76
N ALA A 124 -5.56 0.53 15.84
CA ALA A 124 -5.21 1.62 16.75
C ALA A 124 -4.01 1.26 17.66
N ALA A 125 -3.78 -0.03 17.91
CA ALA A 125 -2.66 -0.53 18.71
C ALA A 125 -1.50 -0.96 17.78
N GLN A 126 -0.88 0.01 17.12
CA GLN A 126 0.36 -0.21 16.36
C GLN A 126 1.58 0.01 17.27
N THR A 127 2.75 -0.44 16.83
CA THR A 127 4.02 -0.28 17.57
C THR A 127 5.03 0.55 16.78
N GLY A 128 5.99 1.16 17.48
CA GLY A 128 7.07 1.95 16.88
C GLY A 128 6.75 3.44 16.74
N VAL A 129 7.66 4.19 16.12
CA VAL A 129 7.57 5.66 16.02
C VAL A 129 6.54 6.12 14.98
N ARG A 130 6.28 5.27 13.97
CA ARG A 130 5.40 5.57 12.83
C ARG A 130 4.22 4.61 12.81
N ALA A 131 3.01 5.15 12.82
CA ALA A 131 1.80 4.39 12.54
C ALA A 131 1.37 4.54 11.08
N LEU A 132 0.62 3.55 10.59
CA LEU A 132 -0.06 3.59 9.30
C LEU A 132 -1.52 3.94 9.52
N LEU A 133 -2.06 4.85 8.71
CA LEU A 133 -3.47 5.22 8.71
C LEU A 133 -4.01 5.06 7.30
N ARG A 134 -4.76 3.99 7.06
CA ARG A 134 -5.39 3.78 5.76
C ARG A 134 -6.54 4.75 5.59
N VAL A 135 -6.54 5.58 4.55
CA VAL A 135 -7.63 6.56 4.30
C VAL A 135 -8.54 6.15 3.15
N GLN A 136 -8.05 5.28 2.28
CA GLN A 136 -8.66 4.91 1.02
C GLN A 136 -8.28 3.46 0.67
N ASP A 137 -9.15 2.74 -0.04
CA ASP A 137 -8.89 1.40 -0.57
C ASP A 137 -9.47 1.23 -1.99
N GLY A 138 -8.94 0.29 -2.76
CA GLY A 138 -9.31 0.10 -4.17
C GLY A 138 -8.72 1.16 -5.12
N CYS A 139 -9.05 1.08 -6.40
CA CYS A 139 -8.60 2.05 -7.41
C CYS A 139 -9.52 1.97 -8.63
N ASP A 140 -9.80 3.11 -9.25
CA ASP A 140 -10.62 3.18 -10.48
C ASP A 140 -9.76 3.24 -11.75
N GLU A 141 -8.43 3.26 -11.61
CA GLU A 141 -7.52 3.32 -12.75
C GLU A 141 -7.32 1.97 -13.41
N HIS A 142 -7.30 1.97 -14.74
CA HIS A 142 -7.15 0.78 -15.56
C HIS A 142 -5.72 0.62 -16.09
N CYS A 143 -4.75 0.68 -15.18
CA CYS A 143 -3.34 0.47 -15.53
C CYS A 143 -3.13 -0.96 -16.06
N THR A 144 -2.58 -1.09 -17.26
CA THR A 144 -2.46 -2.38 -17.98
C THR A 144 -1.47 -3.37 -17.35
N PHE A 145 -0.71 -2.94 -16.35
CA PHE A 145 0.24 -3.75 -15.58
C PHE A 145 -0.22 -4.02 -14.13
N CYS A 146 -1.31 -3.42 -13.68
CA CYS A 146 -1.70 -3.42 -12.27
C CYS A 146 -2.86 -4.38 -12.03
N ALA A 147 -2.67 -5.35 -11.12
CA ALA A 147 -3.74 -6.27 -10.72
C ALA A 147 -4.55 -5.76 -9.51
N THR A 148 -4.30 -4.54 -9.04
CA THR A 148 -4.86 -4.06 -7.76
C THR A 148 -6.37 -3.81 -7.86
N THR A 149 -6.88 -3.34 -8.99
CA THR A 149 -8.33 -3.17 -9.20
C THR A 149 -9.07 -4.50 -9.13
N LEU A 150 -8.48 -5.56 -9.71
CA LEU A 150 -8.99 -6.93 -9.59
C LEU A 150 -8.97 -7.41 -8.13
N ALA A 151 -7.91 -7.09 -7.38
CA ALA A 151 -7.71 -7.58 -6.02
C ALA A 151 -8.45 -6.79 -4.92
N ARG A 152 -8.70 -5.50 -5.13
CA ARG A 152 -9.21 -4.55 -4.11
C ARG A 152 -10.52 -3.87 -4.52
N GLY A 153 -10.95 -4.02 -5.76
CA GLY A 153 -12.13 -3.39 -6.33
C GLY A 153 -11.97 -1.88 -6.58
N ASN A 154 -13.10 -1.23 -6.82
CA ASN A 154 -13.21 0.20 -7.09
C ASN A 154 -12.74 1.05 -5.91
N ASN A 155 -12.39 2.30 -6.19
CA ASN A 155 -12.04 3.30 -5.18
C ASN A 155 -13.14 3.43 -4.12
N ARG A 156 -12.72 3.47 -2.85
CA ARG A 156 -13.57 3.72 -1.70
C ARG A 156 -12.81 4.58 -0.70
N SER A 157 -13.32 5.78 -0.44
CA SER A 157 -12.82 6.64 0.62
C SER A 157 -13.42 6.23 1.96
N ARG A 158 -12.60 6.29 3.03
CA ARG A 158 -13.12 6.16 4.39
C ARG A 158 -13.77 7.48 4.83
N PRO A 159 -14.80 7.45 5.69
CA PRO A 159 -15.37 8.67 6.25
C PRO A 159 -14.33 9.47 7.04
N ALA A 160 -14.26 10.78 6.81
CA ALA A 160 -13.25 11.65 7.44
C ALA A 160 -13.31 11.62 8.98
N ASP A 161 -14.50 11.57 9.57
CA ASP A 161 -14.68 11.50 11.03
C ASP A 161 -14.06 10.23 11.62
N GLU A 162 -14.20 9.11 10.91
CA GLU A 162 -13.59 7.84 11.31
C GLU A 162 -12.07 7.89 11.22
N ILE A 163 -11.53 8.51 10.17
CA ILE A 163 -10.10 8.69 9.97
C ILE A 163 -9.52 9.57 11.09
N VAL A 164 -10.16 10.70 11.40
CA VAL A 164 -9.72 11.60 12.47
C VAL A 164 -9.74 10.89 13.83
N THR A 165 -10.81 10.14 14.12
CA THR A 165 -10.92 9.36 15.37
C THR A 165 -9.76 8.38 15.53
N GLU A 166 -9.42 7.65 14.47
CA GLU A 166 -8.29 6.72 14.49
C GLU A 166 -6.95 7.45 14.58
N ALA A 167 -6.78 8.57 13.87
CA ALA A 167 -5.58 9.39 13.94
C ALA A 167 -5.32 9.94 15.35
N CYS A 168 -6.38 10.37 16.07
CA CYS A 168 -6.27 10.79 17.46
C CYS A 168 -5.75 9.66 18.36
N ALA A 169 -6.29 8.44 18.22
CA ALA A 169 -5.83 7.30 19.00
C ALA A 169 -4.37 6.94 18.69
N LEU A 170 -3.98 6.94 17.42
CA LEU A 170 -2.58 6.70 17.03
C LEU A 170 -1.64 7.80 17.56
N ALA A 171 -2.09 9.05 17.60
CA ALA A 171 -1.31 10.18 18.09
C ALA A 171 -0.98 10.13 19.60
N GLU A 172 -1.60 9.23 20.37
CA GLU A 172 -1.24 9.01 21.77
C GLU A 172 0.08 8.26 21.95
N HIS A 173 0.50 7.49 20.93
CA HIS A 173 1.62 6.55 21.03
C HIS A 173 2.65 6.68 19.89
N HIS A 174 2.36 7.49 18.87
CA HIS A 174 3.19 7.64 17.69
C HIS A 174 3.49 9.11 17.41
N GLU A 175 4.72 9.39 16.99
CA GLU A 175 5.18 10.75 16.65
C GLU A 175 4.82 11.14 15.20
N GLU A 176 4.71 10.14 14.33
CA GLU A 176 4.40 10.33 12.90
C GLU A 176 3.34 9.33 12.42
N ILE A 177 2.36 9.82 11.65
CA ILE A 177 1.31 9.00 11.03
C ILE A 177 1.49 9.03 9.52
N VAL A 178 1.65 7.85 8.92
CA VAL A 178 1.77 7.67 7.48
C VAL A 178 0.38 7.42 6.89
N ILE A 179 -0.10 8.39 6.11
CA ILE A 179 -1.32 8.29 5.32
C ILE A 179 -1.09 7.29 4.21
N THR A 180 -1.85 6.21 4.23
CA THR A 180 -1.73 5.09 3.29
C THR A 180 -3.06 4.78 2.62
N GLY A 181 -2.99 4.07 1.52
CA GLY A 181 -4.13 3.54 0.78
C GLY A 181 -3.62 2.80 -0.44
N ILE A 182 -4.52 2.49 -1.36
CA ILE A 182 -4.13 1.94 -2.65
C ILE A 182 -3.78 3.06 -3.63
N HIS A 183 -4.62 4.10 -3.68
CA HIS A 183 -4.48 5.27 -4.54
C HIS A 183 -4.98 6.52 -3.80
N ILE A 184 -4.19 7.00 -2.83
CA ILE A 184 -4.66 8.04 -1.90
C ILE A 184 -5.03 9.37 -2.55
N GLY A 185 -4.51 9.70 -3.73
CA GLY A 185 -4.88 10.92 -4.46
C GLY A 185 -6.32 10.92 -4.98
N SER A 186 -6.93 9.74 -5.10
CA SER A 186 -8.35 9.59 -5.42
C SER A 186 -9.29 9.71 -4.21
N TYR A 187 -8.74 9.91 -3.00
CA TYR A 187 -9.55 10.11 -1.80
C TYR A 187 -10.51 11.29 -1.98
N GLY A 188 -11.76 11.09 -1.60
CA GLY A 188 -12.82 12.08 -1.59
C GLY A 188 -13.56 12.21 -2.91
N LEU A 189 -13.07 11.66 -4.03
CA LEU A 189 -13.76 11.75 -5.32
C LEU A 189 -15.16 11.11 -5.31
N ASP A 190 -15.31 10.01 -4.55
CA ASP A 190 -16.57 9.28 -4.33
C ASP A 190 -17.48 9.95 -3.27
N ALA A 191 -16.97 10.93 -2.52
CA ALA A 191 -17.65 11.56 -1.39
C ALA A 191 -17.75 13.09 -1.48
N GLY A 192 -17.35 13.70 -2.61
CA GLY A 192 -17.37 15.16 -2.80
C GLY A 192 -16.36 15.92 -1.94
N SER A 193 -15.18 15.35 -1.71
CA SER A 193 -14.07 15.94 -0.96
C SER A 193 -12.73 15.74 -1.70
N SER A 194 -11.60 16.07 -1.09
CA SER A 194 -10.27 15.79 -1.64
C SER A 194 -9.27 15.31 -0.57
N LEU A 195 -8.16 14.72 -1.02
CA LEU A 195 -7.04 14.40 -0.13
C LEU A 195 -6.54 15.65 0.60
N GLY A 196 -6.42 16.79 -0.10
CA GLY A 196 -6.01 18.06 0.51
C GLY A 196 -6.90 18.48 1.67
N GLU A 197 -8.22 18.35 1.54
CA GLU A 197 -9.19 18.65 2.61
C GLU A 197 -9.03 17.72 3.82
N LEU A 198 -8.81 16.43 3.57
CA LEU A 198 -8.57 15.48 4.64
C LEU A 198 -7.27 15.80 5.40
N ILE A 199 -6.17 16.08 4.69
CA ILE A 199 -4.89 16.40 5.35
C ILE A 199 -5.00 17.71 6.13
N GLU A 200 -5.63 18.75 5.57
CA GLU A 200 -5.89 20.00 6.28
C GLU A 200 -6.66 19.76 7.58
N ARG A 201 -7.72 18.94 7.51
CA ARG A 201 -8.51 18.55 8.67
C ARG A 201 -7.68 17.78 9.71
N LEU A 202 -6.86 16.83 9.28
CA LEU A 202 -5.99 16.06 10.18
C LEU A 202 -4.93 16.94 10.86
N VAL A 203 -4.32 17.88 10.13
CA VAL A 203 -3.36 18.85 10.67
C VAL A 203 -4.04 19.71 11.74
N ARG A 204 -5.28 20.15 11.51
CA ARG A 204 -6.03 20.95 12.48
C ARG A 204 -6.46 20.14 13.71
N ASP A 205 -7.07 18.97 13.49
CA ASP A 205 -7.78 18.23 14.53
C ASP A 205 -6.84 17.30 15.35
N VAL A 206 -5.64 16.98 14.83
CA VAL A 206 -4.66 16.09 15.48
C VAL A 206 -3.30 16.78 15.63
N PRO A 207 -3.18 17.82 16.48
CA PRO A 207 -2.04 18.74 16.51
C PRO A 207 -0.69 18.12 16.93
N ARG A 208 -0.72 16.95 17.57
CA ARG A 208 0.44 16.36 18.28
C ARG A 208 1.39 15.56 17.40
N VAL A 209 1.03 15.28 16.15
CA VAL A 209 1.80 14.41 15.27
C VAL A 209 2.15 15.07 13.95
N ARG A 210 3.16 14.53 13.29
CA ARG A 210 3.47 14.81 11.90
C ARG A 210 2.81 13.78 10.99
N PHE A 211 2.21 14.23 9.89
CA PHE A 211 1.69 13.38 8.83
C PHE A 211 2.73 13.18 7.73
N ARG A 212 2.74 11.99 7.12
CA ARG A 212 3.52 11.69 5.92
C ARG A 212 2.64 11.01 4.90
N LEU A 213 2.74 11.40 3.64
CA LEU A 213 2.03 10.73 2.56
C LEU A 213 2.81 9.49 2.10
N SER A 214 2.09 8.41 1.80
CA SER A 214 2.64 7.30 1.01
C SER A 214 2.79 7.70 -0.46
N SER A 215 2.76 6.73 -1.38
CA SER A 215 2.75 7.01 -2.81
C SER A 215 1.50 7.80 -3.22
N LEU A 216 1.70 8.88 -3.97
CA LEU A 216 0.66 9.78 -4.50
C LEU A 216 1.12 10.26 -5.89
N GLU A 217 0.27 10.16 -6.91
CA GLU A 217 0.64 10.63 -8.25
C GLU A 217 0.86 12.16 -8.23
N ALA A 218 1.88 12.65 -8.95
CA ALA A 218 2.27 14.07 -8.89
C ALA A 218 1.12 14.99 -9.32
N THR A 219 0.38 14.66 -10.40
CA THR A 219 -0.69 15.52 -10.93
C THR A 219 -1.96 15.54 -10.09
N GLU A 220 -2.04 14.70 -9.05
CA GLU A 220 -3.12 14.67 -8.05
C GLU A 220 -2.87 15.59 -6.85
N VAL A 221 -1.70 16.24 -6.79
CA VAL A 221 -1.40 17.22 -5.75
C VAL A 221 -2.15 18.53 -6.06
N ASP A 222 -3.28 18.73 -5.38
CA ASP A 222 -4.05 19.98 -5.44
C ASP A 222 -3.32 21.15 -4.73
N GLU A 223 -3.82 22.38 -4.92
CA GLU A 223 -3.22 23.58 -4.32
C GLU A 223 -3.17 23.54 -2.78
N ARG A 224 -4.19 22.93 -2.17
CA ARG A 224 -4.29 22.83 -0.71
C ARG A 224 -3.23 21.88 -0.17
N LEU A 225 -3.06 20.72 -0.78
CA LEU A 225 -2.04 19.75 -0.42
C LEU A 225 -0.63 20.28 -0.70
N LEU A 226 -0.44 20.98 -1.82
CA LEU A 226 0.82 21.68 -2.13
C LEU A 226 1.18 22.67 -1.02
N ALA A 227 0.24 23.52 -0.59
CA ALA A 227 0.46 24.47 0.49
C ALA A 227 0.87 23.75 1.77
N LEU A 228 0.18 22.68 2.18
CA LEU A 228 0.52 21.91 3.37
C LEU A 228 1.93 21.29 3.31
N LEU A 229 2.32 20.70 2.18
CA LEU A 229 3.64 20.09 1.99
C LEU A 229 4.80 21.11 2.06
N VAL A 230 4.54 22.35 1.64
CA VAL A 230 5.55 23.42 1.56
C VAL A 230 5.58 24.25 2.85
N GLU A 231 4.41 24.69 3.31
CA GLU A 231 4.26 25.72 4.34
C GLU A 231 4.16 25.12 5.75
N GLU A 232 3.78 23.85 5.89
CA GLU A 232 3.56 23.17 7.18
C GLU A 232 4.51 21.97 7.44
N PRO A 233 5.84 22.06 7.22
CA PRO A 233 6.77 20.92 7.33
C PRO A 233 6.83 20.19 8.67
N ALA A 234 6.52 20.91 9.75
CA ALA A 234 6.48 20.34 11.08
C ALA A 234 5.27 19.39 11.22
N ARG A 235 4.20 19.64 10.46
CA ARG A 235 2.93 18.93 10.53
C ARG A 235 2.70 17.99 9.36
N VAL A 236 3.24 18.28 8.18
CA VAL A 236 3.23 17.41 6.99
C VAL A 236 4.65 17.30 6.46
N ALA A 237 5.20 16.09 6.44
CA ALA A 237 6.56 15.87 5.98
C ALA A 237 6.71 16.37 4.53
N PRO A 238 7.74 17.19 4.21
CA PRO A 238 8.00 17.68 2.85
C PRO A 238 8.60 16.57 2.00
N HIS A 239 7.77 15.57 1.71
CA HIS A 239 8.14 14.33 1.08
C HIS A 239 6.98 13.86 0.21
N LEU A 240 7.28 13.53 -1.03
CA LEU A 240 6.34 12.97 -1.98
C LEU A 240 7.02 11.82 -2.72
N HIS A 241 6.38 10.67 -2.68
CA HIS A 241 6.73 9.57 -3.56
C HIS A 241 5.71 9.55 -4.71
N ALA A 242 6.11 10.01 -5.88
CA ALA A 242 5.26 10.22 -7.05
C ALA A 242 5.59 9.24 -8.17
N PRO A 243 4.83 8.13 -8.32
CA PRO A 243 5.13 7.11 -9.32
C PRO A 243 5.11 7.66 -10.75
N LEU A 244 6.27 7.72 -11.39
CA LEU A 244 6.45 8.18 -12.78
C LEU A 244 6.11 7.07 -13.77
N GLN A 245 6.54 5.84 -13.47
CA GLN A 245 6.47 4.62 -14.27
C GLN A 245 7.33 4.66 -15.54
N SER A 246 7.16 5.67 -16.39
CA SER A 246 7.98 5.90 -17.59
C SER A 246 8.03 7.39 -17.95
N GLY A 247 9.12 7.83 -18.56
CA GLY A 247 9.23 9.16 -19.17
C GLY A 247 8.84 9.22 -20.65
N SER A 248 8.41 8.11 -21.25
CA SER A 248 7.87 8.08 -22.62
C SER A 248 6.35 8.11 -22.62
N ASP A 249 5.77 9.14 -23.25
CA ASP A 249 4.31 9.24 -23.42
C ASP A 249 3.73 8.05 -24.22
N VAL A 250 4.52 7.44 -25.12
CA VAL A 250 4.10 6.24 -25.85
C VAL A 250 3.94 5.07 -24.89
N VAL A 251 4.90 4.88 -23.99
CA VAL A 251 4.86 3.82 -22.98
C VAL A 251 3.78 4.10 -21.93
N LEU A 252 3.68 5.33 -21.42
CA LEU A 252 2.63 5.76 -20.50
C LEU A 252 1.23 5.49 -21.04
N LYS A 253 1.00 5.79 -22.33
CA LYS A 253 -0.27 5.48 -23.00
C LYS A 253 -0.55 3.98 -23.03
N ARG A 254 0.46 3.13 -23.30
CA ARG A 254 0.29 1.67 -23.28
C ARG A 254 0.09 1.11 -21.87
N MET A 255 0.69 1.77 -20.87
CA MET A 255 0.48 1.51 -19.45
C MET A 255 -0.94 1.86 -18.98
N GLY A 256 -1.75 2.52 -19.81
CA GLY A 256 -3.09 3.00 -19.46
C GLY A 256 -3.09 4.32 -18.70
N ARG A 257 -1.95 5.04 -18.63
CA ARG A 257 -1.81 6.31 -17.90
C ARG A 257 -2.21 7.48 -18.79
N HIS A 258 -3.52 7.62 -19.01
CA HIS A 258 -4.07 8.61 -19.94
C HIS A 258 -4.26 10.01 -19.35
N TRP A 259 -4.18 10.14 -18.03
CA TRP A 259 -4.48 11.38 -17.31
C TRP A 259 -3.27 12.32 -17.18
N TYR A 260 -2.06 11.92 -17.58
CA TYR A 260 -0.90 12.81 -17.61
C TYR A 260 0.09 12.45 -18.74
N THR A 261 0.97 13.42 -19.04
CA THR A 261 2.14 13.26 -19.90
C THR A 261 3.41 13.44 -19.09
N ALA A 262 4.54 12.94 -19.59
CA ALA A 262 5.85 13.14 -18.99
C ALA A 262 6.15 14.62 -18.72
N ASP A 263 5.77 15.50 -19.64
CA ASP A 263 5.91 16.95 -19.55
C ASP A 263 4.97 17.57 -18.48
N ARG A 264 3.71 17.12 -18.39
CA ARG A 264 2.80 17.57 -17.30
C ARG A 264 3.32 17.14 -15.94
N TYR A 265 3.78 15.90 -15.82
CA TYR A 265 4.38 15.37 -14.60
C TYR A 265 5.61 16.20 -14.19
N ALA A 266 6.52 16.45 -15.14
CA ALA A 266 7.74 17.23 -14.91
C ALA A 266 7.45 18.60 -14.32
N ARG A 267 6.50 19.34 -14.93
CA ARG A 267 6.09 20.67 -14.42
C ARG A 267 5.61 20.64 -12.98
N VAL A 268 4.86 19.61 -12.59
CA VAL A 268 4.35 19.52 -11.21
C VAL A 268 5.49 19.23 -10.23
N VAL A 269 6.41 18.33 -10.60
CA VAL A 269 7.60 18.04 -9.78
C VAL A 269 8.50 19.26 -9.63
N GLU A 270 8.78 19.98 -10.72
CA GLU A 270 9.57 21.21 -10.71
C GLU A 270 8.90 22.31 -9.88
N ARG A 271 7.57 22.43 -9.97
CA ARG A 271 6.79 23.35 -9.14
C ARG A 271 6.89 23.01 -7.65
N LEU A 272 6.81 21.74 -7.29
CA LEU A 272 6.98 21.28 -5.91
C LEU A 272 8.39 21.58 -5.38
N ALA A 273 9.42 21.22 -6.16
CA ALA A 273 10.82 21.39 -5.78
C ALA A 273 11.24 22.87 -5.69
N SER A 274 10.75 23.73 -6.58
CA SER A 274 11.10 25.16 -6.57
C SER A 274 10.58 25.93 -5.36
N ARG A 275 9.53 25.42 -4.69
CA ARG A 275 8.96 26.06 -3.49
C ARG A 275 9.69 25.70 -2.21
N ARG A 276 10.62 24.74 -2.23
CA ARG A 276 11.32 24.30 -1.03
C ARG A 276 12.69 23.70 -1.33
N SER A 277 13.74 24.24 -0.72
CA SER A 277 15.12 23.77 -0.92
C SER A 277 15.37 22.35 -0.44
N VAL A 278 14.67 21.89 0.61
CA VAL A 278 14.78 20.53 1.15
C VAL A 278 13.43 19.84 1.04
N PHE A 279 13.28 19.01 0.00
CA PHE A 279 12.07 18.23 -0.27
C PHE A 279 12.46 16.83 -0.75
N GLY A 280 11.95 15.80 -0.09
CA GLY A 280 12.17 14.41 -0.51
C GLY A 280 11.28 14.06 -1.68
N LEU A 281 11.84 13.90 -2.88
CA LEU A 281 11.10 13.48 -4.08
C LEU A 281 11.56 12.08 -4.48
N GLY A 282 10.63 11.14 -4.56
CA GLY A 282 10.90 9.82 -5.10
C GLY A 282 9.92 9.43 -6.18
N ALA A 283 10.29 8.43 -6.99
CA ALA A 283 9.42 7.87 -8.01
C ALA A 283 9.63 6.37 -8.15
N ASP A 284 8.56 5.67 -8.55
CA ASP A 284 8.64 4.32 -9.09
C ASP A 284 8.80 4.37 -10.61
N ILE A 285 9.62 3.49 -11.17
CA ILE A 285 9.88 3.33 -12.60
C ILE A 285 9.72 1.85 -12.97
N ILE A 286 9.07 1.56 -14.09
CA ILE A 286 8.95 0.23 -14.66
C ILE A 286 9.72 0.19 -15.97
N VAL A 287 10.77 -0.64 -16.03
CA VAL A 287 11.60 -0.83 -17.24
C VAL A 287 11.25 -2.16 -17.93
N GLY A 288 11.46 -2.21 -19.24
CA GLY A 288 11.16 -3.40 -20.05
C GLY A 288 9.66 -3.62 -20.26
N PHE A 289 8.86 -2.55 -20.22
CA PHE A 289 7.42 -2.65 -20.49
C PHE A 289 7.18 -3.17 -21.92
N PRO A 290 6.16 -4.00 -22.20
CA PRO A 290 5.93 -4.57 -23.52
C PRO A 290 5.90 -3.51 -24.64
N GLY A 291 6.87 -3.62 -25.55
CA GLY A 291 7.07 -2.73 -26.69
C GLY A 291 7.85 -1.43 -26.38
N GLU A 292 8.40 -1.26 -25.19
CA GLU A 292 9.36 -0.18 -24.89
C GLU A 292 10.57 -0.29 -25.82
N SER A 293 10.86 0.77 -26.56
CA SER A 293 12.06 0.86 -27.40
C SER A 293 13.23 1.47 -26.63
N GLU A 294 14.45 1.33 -27.18
CA GLU A 294 15.64 2.00 -26.62
C GLU A 294 15.46 3.53 -26.55
N ALA A 295 14.77 4.13 -27.53
CA ALA A 295 14.45 5.56 -27.50
C ALA A 295 13.45 5.93 -26.39
N ASP A 296 12.49 5.06 -26.08
CA ASP A 296 11.55 5.27 -24.97
C ASP A 296 12.24 5.17 -23.61
N HIS A 297 13.14 4.19 -23.48
CA HIS A 297 13.99 4.06 -22.32
C HIS A 297 14.88 5.29 -22.14
N GLY A 298 15.53 5.76 -23.22
CA GLY A 298 16.33 6.99 -23.22
C GLY A 298 15.56 8.21 -22.71
N ARG A 299 14.31 8.42 -23.17
CA ARG A 299 13.45 9.50 -22.66
C ARG A 299 13.18 9.40 -21.17
N THR A 300 13.04 8.19 -20.65
CA THR A 300 12.85 7.97 -19.20
C THR A 300 14.10 8.35 -18.42
N VAL A 301 15.28 7.94 -18.90
CA VAL A 301 16.57 8.30 -18.29
C VAL A 301 16.77 9.82 -18.32
N GLU A 302 16.60 10.47 -19.46
CA GLU A 302 16.73 11.93 -19.61
C GLU A 302 15.81 12.70 -18.65
N LEU A 303 14.56 12.24 -18.49
CA LEU A 303 13.61 12.87 -17.57
C LEU A 303 14.04 12.71 -16.11
N VAL A 304 14.53 11.52 -15.75
CA VAL A 304 15.00 11.21 -14.39
C VAL A 304 16.24 12.04 -14.03
N GLU A 305 17.19 12.18 -14.96
CA GLU A 305 18.40 12.99 -14.75
C GLU A 305 18.09 14.48 -14.63
N ARG A 306 17.06 14.95 -15.33
CA ARG A 306 16.63 16.36 -15.29
C ARG A 306 15.88 16.71 -14.01
N LEU A 307 15.04 15.82 -13.50
CA LEU A 307 14.17 16.11 -12.36
C LEU A 307 14.92 15.94 -11.03
N PRO A 308 14.56 16.73 -9.99
CA PRO A 308 15.26 16.72 -8.70
C PRO A 308 14.85 15.53 -7.81
N PHE A 309 14.84 14.32 -8.37
CA PHE A 309 14.58 13.11 -7.61
C PHE A 309 15.71 12.85 -6.61
N THR A 310 15.31 12.53 -5.38
CA THR A 310 16.21 12.19 -4.28
C THR A 310 16.42 10.68 -4.14
N TYR A 311 15.51 9.87 -4.67
CA TYR A 311 15.62 8.42 -4.74
C TYR A 311 14.65 7.87 -5.79
N LEU A 312 14.90 6.63 -6.23
CA LEU A 312 14.04 5.92 -7.17
C LEU A 312 13.83 4.48 -6.69
N HIS A 313 12.68 3.92 -7.01
CA HIS A 313 12.53 2.47 -7.07
C HIS A 313 12.38 2.07 -8.54
N VAL A 314 13.23 1.17 -9.00
CA VAL A 314 13.22 0.72 -10.39
C VAL A 314 12.88 -0.76 -10.41
N PHE A 315 11.82 -1.10 -11.13
CA PHE A 315 11.30 -2.46 -11.21
C PHE A 315 11.35 -2.96 -12.66
N PRO A 316 11.79 -4.19 -12.91
CA PRO A 316 11.54 -4.83 -14.19
C PRO A 316 10.03 -5.08 -14.35
N PHE A 317 9.52 -4.92 -15.57
CA PHE A 317 8.14 -5.26 -15.87
C PHE A 317 7.83 -6.71 -15.48
N SER A 318 6.71 -6.88 -14.78
CA SER A 318 6.21 -8.19 -14.34
C SER A 318 4.81 -8.38 -14.91
N LEU A 319 4.67 -9.35 -15.82
CA LEU A 319 3.37 -9.68 -16.41
C LEU A 319 2.41 -10.19 -15.33
N ARG A 320 1.21 -9.63 -15.29
CA ARG A 320 0.14 -10.01 -14.37
C ARG A 320 -1.00 -10.71 -15.13
N PRO A 321 -1.74 -11.63 -14.48
CA PRO A 321 -2.92 -12.26 -15.06
C PRO A 321 -4.02 -11.25 -15.41
#